data_AF-A0A7W4W9R6-F1
#
_entry.id   AF-A0A7W4W9R6-F1
#
_cell.length_a   1.000
_cell.length_b   1.000
_cell.length_c   1.000
_cell.angle_alpha   90.00
_cell.angle_beta   90.00
_cell.angle_gamma   90.00
#
_symmetry.space_group_name_H-M   'P 1'
#
loop_
_entity.id
_entity.type
_entity.pdbx_description
1 polymer ?
#
loop_
_entity_poly.entity_id
_entity_poly.type
_entity_poly.pdbx_seq_one_letter_code
_entity_poly.pdbx_strand_id
1 'polypeptide(L)'
;MKKYLLPLLLILAITACDQGERKKTAAGATAGQPTVDDEKPAVRPEELIWVFEARGSRQCEGGGTTLDESSGKLTGNGVEVQESHCAARTDRMYPSVCGGATGDILLHLVSKKSLDAALELGFDPADQIQYERGSCPDNRA
;
A
#
# COMPACT_ATOMS: atom_id res chain seq x y z
N MET A 1 -51.26 -4.66 -7.10
CA MET A 1 -51.63 -3.28 -6.72
C MET A 1 -50.47 -2.38 -7.12
N LYS A 2 -50.56 -1.72 -8.28
CA LYS A 2 -50.59 -0.24 -8.45
C LYS A 2 -49.40 0.45 -7.73
N LYS A 3 -48.31 0.75 -8.47
CA LYS A 3 -48.03 2.02 -9.22
C LYS A 3 -47.78 3.20 -8.28
N TYR A 4 -46.57 3.79 -8.32
CA TYR A 4 -46.17 5.22 -8.31
C TYR A 4 -44.62 5.20 -8.26
N LEU A 5 -43.80 5.51 -9.27
CA LEU A 5 -43.81 6.53 -10.33
C LEU A 5 -43.83 7.95 -9.76
N LEU A 6 -42.65 8.53 -9.47
CA LEU A 6 -42.03 9.58 -10.30
C LEU A 6 -40.62 9.99 -9.79
N PRO A 7 -39.71 10.40 -10.68
CA PRO A 7 -38.33 10.81 -10.39
C PRO A 7 -38.23 12.32 -10.12
N LEU A 8 -37.16 12.76 -9.44
CA LEU A 8 -36.75 14.16 -9.43
C LEU A 8 -35.35 14.29 -10.06
N LEU A 9 -35.35 14.72 -11.32
CA LEU A 9 -34.22 15.33 -12.00
C LEU A 9 -33.88 16.66 -11.32
N LEU A 10 -32.62 16.89 -11.00
CA LEU A 10 -32.08 18.25 -10.90
C LEU A 10 -30.79 18.33 -11.73
N ILE A 11 -30.89 19.06 -12.84
CA ILE A 11 -29.81 19.46 -13.74
C ILE A 11 -29.33 20.84 -13.26
N LEU A 12 -28.02 21.03 -13.08
CA LEU A 12 -27.33 22.33 -13.05
C LEU A 12 -25.85 22.04 -13.41
N ALA A 13 -25.47 22.21 -14.67
CA ALA A 13 -24.93 23.45 -15.27
C ALA A 13 -23.40 23.54 -15.17
N ILE A 14 -22.79 23.02 -16.23
CA ILE A 14 -21.49 23.35 -16.86
C ILE A 14 -20.93 24.73 -16.44
N THR A 15 -19.72 24.74 -15.90
CA THR A 15 -18.80 25.89 -15.95
C THR A 15 -17.50 25.45 -16.63
N ALA A 16 -17.43 25.73 -17.92
CA ALA A 16 -16.21 25.67 -18.71
C ALA A 16 -15.55 27.07 -18.70
N CYS A 17 -14.32 27.13 -18.19
CA CYS A 17 -13.29 28.10 -18.53
C CYS A 17 -12.10 27.22 -18.98
N ASP A 18 -11.34 27.43 -20.04
CA ASP A 18 -10.95 28.63 -20.78
C ASP A 18 -10.26 28.09 -22.06
N GLN A 19 -10.66 28.55 -23.25
CA GLN A 19 -10.03 28.18 -24.54
C GLN A 19 -9.46 29.45 -25.16
N GLY A 20 -8.16 29.66 -24.96
CA GLY A 20 -7.36 30.63 -25.70
C GLY A 20 -6.86 30.03 -27.01
N GLU A 21 -7.29 30.61 -28.14
CA GLU A 21 -6.78 30.33 -29.48
C GLU A 21 -5.34 30.85 -29.68
N ARG A 22 -4.47 30.11 -30.40
CA ARG A 22 -3.88 30.57 -31.69
C ARG A 22 -2.88 29.61 -32.38
N LYS A 23 -3.23 29.34 -33.65
CA LYS A 23 -2.43 29.25 -34.91
C LYS A 23 -1.54 28.03 -35.24
N LYS A 24 -2.06 27.25 -36.22
CA LYS A 24 -1.49 26.83 -37.54
C LYS A 24 0.04 26.61 -37.61
N THR A 25 0.56 25.48 -38.11
CA THR A 25 0.52 25.06 -39.53
C THR A 25 1.20 23.69 -39.69
N ALA A 26 0.71 22.94 -40.70
CA ALA A 26 1.11 21.64 -41.26
C ALA A 26 2.54 21.12 -41.06
N ALA A 27 2.66 19.79 -40.90
CA ALA A 27 3.13 18.87 -41.95
C ALA A 27 3.41 17.49 -41.35
N GLY A 28 3.12 16.43 -42.11
CA GLY A 28 3.72 15.11 -41.86
C GLY A 28 2.71 14.04 -41.50
N ALA A 29 2.15 13.41 -42.53
CA ALA A 29 1.67 12.05 -42.42
C ALA A 29 2.84 11.14 -42.02
N THR A 30 2.73 10.46 -40.89
CA THR A 30 3.24 9.10 -40.73
C THR A 30 2.30 8.42 -39.76
N ALA A 31 1.55 7.44 -40.27
CA ALA A 31 0.83 6.50 -39.45
C ALA A 31 1.87 5.68 -38.68
N GLY A 32 2.26 6.18 -37.51
CA GLY A 32 2.94 5.44 -36.47
C GLY A 32 1.87 4.89 -35.54
N GLN A 33 1.91 3.58 -35.32
CA GLN A 33 1.06 2.86 -34.39
C GLN A 33 1.07 3.53 -33.01
N PRO A 34 -0.04 3.47 -32.25
CA PRO A 34 -0.01 3.80 -30.83
C PRO A 34 1.07 2.94 -30.18
N THR A 35 2.08 3.60 -29.62
CA THR A 35 3.00 2.96 -28.69
C THR A 35 2.13 2.43 -27.55
N VAL A 36 2.01 1.10 -27.48
CA VAL A 36 1.53 0.45 -26.26
C VAL A 36 2.63 0.70 -25.24
N ASP A 37 2.44 1.75 -24.45
CA ASP A 37 3.18 1.91 -23.21
C ASP A 37 3.00 0.59 -22.43
N ASP A 38 4.12 -0.01 -22.05
CA ASP A 38 4.19 -1.15 -21.13
C ASP A 38 3.66 -0.73 -19.75
N GLU A 39 2.36 -0.46 -19.67
CA GLU A 39 1.62 -0.22 -18.43
C GLU A 39 1.48 -1.59 -17.75
N LYS A 40 2.39 -1.86 -16.81
CA LYS A 40 2.29 -3.01 -15.90
C LYS A 40 0.87 -3.03 -15.32
N PRO A 41 0.10 -4.11 -15.50
CA PRO A 41 -1.28 -4.15 -15.02
C PRO A 41 -1.32 -3.86 -13.52
N ALA A 42 -2.10 -2.85 -13.13
CA ALA A 42 -2.31 -2.53 -11.72
C ALA A 42 -2.89 -3.77 -10.99
N VAL A 43 -2.29 -4.14 -9.86
CA VAL A 43 -2.78 -5.24 -9.04
C VAL A 43 -4.11 -4.84 -8.39
N ARG A 44 -5.14 -5.68 -8.54
CA ARG A 44 -6.47 -5.41 -8.01
C ARG A 44 -6.49 -5.52 -6.49
N PRO A 45 -7.25 -4.68 -5.76
CA PRO A 45 -7.27 -4.72 -4.28
C PRO A 45 -7.63 -6.10 -3.70
N GLU A 46 -8.51 -6.86 -4.33
CA GLU A 46 -8.88 -8.22 -3.90
C GLU A 46 -7.76 -9.25 -4.04
N GLU A 47 -6.71 -8.94 -4.80
CA GLU A 47 -5.50 -9.75 -4.96
C GLU A 47 -4.38 -9.36 -4.00
N LEU A 48 -4.62 -8.39 -3.11
CA LEU A 48 -3.63 -7.94 -2.13
C LEU A 48 -3.83 -8.59 -0.77
N ILE A 49 -2.74 -8.73 -0.02
CA ILE A 49 -2.71 -9.23 1.34
C ILE A 49 -1.70 -8.45 2.17
N TRP A 50 -2.07 -8.14 3.41
CA TRP A 50 -1.13 -7.59 4.38
C TRP A 50 -0.31 -8.72 4.98
N VAL A 51 1.00 -8.58 4.93
CA VAL A 51 1.96 -9.43 5.65
C VAL A 51 2.69 -8.61 6.69
N PHE A 52 3.19 -9.24 7.74
CA PHE A 52 3.93 -8.57 8.80
C PHE A 52 5.18 -9.34 9.20
N GLU A 53 6.19 -8.62 9.68
CA GLU A 53 7.27 -9.20 10.49
C GLU A 53 7.40 -8.47 11.83
N ALA A 54 8.00 -9.13 12.81
CA ALA A 54 8.35 -8.46 14.06
C ALA A 54 9.47 -7.46 13.81
N ARG A 55 9.31 -6.24 14.35
CA ARG A 55 10.34 -5.20 14.24
C ARG A 55 11.64 -5.57 14.95
N GLY A 56 11.53 -6.33 16.04
CA GLY A 56 12.68 -6.72 16.87
C GLY A 56 13.23 -5.61 17.77
N SER A 57 12.51 -4.50 17.92
CA SER A 57 12.81 -3.46 18.92
C SER A 57 12.72 -4.03 20.34
N ARG A 58 13.57 -3.48 21.22
CA ARG A 58 13.65 -3.88 22.63
C ARG A 58 13.18 -2.74 23.54
N GLN A 59 12.46 -3.09 24.59
CA GLN A 59 12.00 -2.13 25.59
C GLN A 59 13.18 -1.42 26.26
N CYS A 60 13.05 -0.13 26.54
CA CYS A 60 14.10 0.78 27.02
C CYS A 60 15.22 1.11 26.01
N GLU A 61 15.50 0.23 25.04
CA GLU A 61 16.63 0.35 24.11
C GLU A 61 16.23 0.82 22.71
N GLY A 62 14.99 0.55 22.28
CA GLY A 62 14.53 0.83 20.92
C GLY A 62 15.15 -0.12 19.89
N GLY A 63 15.60 0.43 18.77
CA GLY A 63 16.22 -0.32 17.67
C GLY A 63 15.23 -1.16 16.85
N GLY A 64 15.73 -2.27 16.30
CA GLY A 64 14.99 -3.14 15.39
C GLY A 64 15.06 -2.69 13.93
N THR A 65 14.42 -3.47 13.07
CA THR A 65 14.34 -3.21 11.62
C THR A 65 13.53 -1.94 11.37
N THR A 66 13.97 -1.13 10.41
CA THR A 66 13.21 0.02 9.92
C THR A 66 12.15 -0.41 8.90
N LEU A 67 11.14 0.43 8.66
CA LEU A 67 10.12 0.14 7.65
C LEU A 67 10.75 -0.04 6.25
N ASP A 68 11.76 0.77 5.94
CA ASP A 68 12.47 0.73 4.67
C ASP A 68 13.35 -0.52 4.51
N GLU A 69 14.03 -0.96 5.58
CA GLU A 69 14.81 -2.21 5.55
C GLU A 69 13.91 -3.43 5.37
N SER A 70 12.76 -3.47 6.07
CA SER A 70 11.79 -4.55 5.94
C SER A 70 11.15 -4.58 4.55
N SER A 71 10.76 -3.42 4.01
CA SER A 71 10.31 -3.31 2.62
C SER A 71 11.41 -3.69 1.62
N GLY A 72 12.65 -3.30 1.91
CA GLY A 72 13.86 -3.66 1.15
C GLY A 72 14.11 -5.16 1.10
N LYS A 73 13.86 -5.87 2.21
CA LYS A 73 13.96 -7.33 2.30
C LYS A 73 12.97 -8.03 1.35
N LEU A 74 11.73 -7.54 1.25
CA LEU A 74 10.73 -8.04 0.30
C LEU A 74 11.13 -7.72 -1.15
N THR A 75 11.37 -6.44 -1.45
CA THR A 75 11.65 -5.96 -2.81
C THR A 75 12.96 -6.51 -3.38
N GLY A 76 14.00 -6.65 -2.55
CA GLY A 76 15.26 -7.28 -2.94
C GLY A 76 15.15 -8.75 -3.32
N ASN A 77 14.05 -9.41 -2.95
CA ASN A 77 13.73 -10.81 -3.29
C ASN A 77 12.57 -10.93 -4.30
N GLY A 78 12.27 -9.84 -5.03
CA GLY A 78 11.27 -9.85 -6.10
C GLY A 78 9.81 -9.79 -5.61
N VAL A 79 9.58 -9.52 -4.33
CA VAL A 79 8.23 -9.25 -3.81
C VAL A 79 7.94 -7.76 -3.90
N GLU A 80 6.99 -7.39 -4.76
CA GLU A 80 6.55 -6.00 -4.88
C GLU A 80 5.71 -5.58 -3.66
N VAL A 81 6.04 -4.41 -3.11
CA VAL A 81 5.37 -3.82 -1.95
C VAL A 81 4.56 -2.62 -2.43
N GLN A 82 3.24 -2.69 -2.23
CA GLN A 82 2.30 -1.64 -2.62
C GLN A 82 2.20 -0.51 -1.58
N GLU A 83 2.26 -0.89 -0.30
CA GLU A 83 2.09 0.02 0.83
C GLU A 83 2.81 -0.55 2.06
N SER A 84 3.22 0.29 3.00
CA SER A 84 3.87 -0.13 4.24
C SER A 84 3.47 0.72 5.43
N HIS A 85 3.33 0.11 6.61
CA HIS A 85 2.97 0.80 7.87
C HIS A 85 3.72 0.21 9.07
N CYS A 86 3.91 1.02 10.10
CA CYS A 86 4.22 0.51 11.43
C CYS A 86 2.94 0.20 12.20
N ALA A 87 3.00 -0.83 13.05
CA ALA A 87 1.91 -1.20 13.93
C ALA A 87 2.45 -1.87 15.21
N ALA A 88 1.57 -2.08 16.17
CA ALA A 88 1.85 -2.88 17.35
C ALA A 88 0.80 -3.99 17.47
N ARG A 89 1.23 -5.20 17.86
CA ARG A 89 0.31 -6.31 18.15
C ARG A 89 -0.48 -6.05 19.42
N THR A 90 -1.78 -6.35 19.38
CA THR A 90 -2.72 -6.17 20.49
C THR A 90 -3.32 -7.48 20.99
N ASP A 91 -2.97 -8.60 20.37
CA ASP A 91 -3.42 -9.96 20.73
C ASP A 91 -2.44 -10.73 21.64
N ARG A 92 -1.28 -10.14 21.95
CA ARG A 92 -0.27 -10.71 22.86
C ARG A 92 0.19 -9.67 23.87
N MET A 93 0.33 -10.10 25.12
CA MET A 93 0.96 -9.30 26.16
C MET A 93 2.49 -9.46 26.16
N TYR A 94 3.20 -8.36 26.37
CA TYR A 94 4.66 -8.32 26.50
C TYR A 94 5.03 -7.84 27.92
N PRO A 95 5.85 -8.59 28.68
CA PRO A 95 6.26 -8.17 30.03
C PRO A 95 7.03 -6.86 30.01
N SER A 96 6.72 -5.92 30.90
CA SER A 96 7.39 -4.62 30.98
C SER A 96 8.76 -4.70 31.64
N VAL A 97 9.77 -5.13 30.91
CA VAL A 97 11.16 -5.28 31.38
C VAL A 97 12.13 -4.73 30.35
N CYS A 98 13.19 -4.05 30.80
CA CYS A 98 14.21 -3.57 29.87
C CYS A 98 14.88 -4.74 29.15
N GLY A 99 15.08 -4.57 27.84
CA GLY A 99 15.56 -5.63 26.97
C GLY A 99 14.49 -6.65 26.56
N GLY A 100 13.23 -6.52 27.00
CA GLY A 100 12.11 -7.33 26.52
C GLY A 100 11.65 -6.93 25.11
N ALA A 101 10.91 -7.80 24.42
CA ALA A 101 10.29 -7.45 23.13
C ALA A 101 9.15 -6.44 23.32
N THR A 102 8.92 -5.54 22.36
CA THR A 102 7.90 -4.48 22.45
C THR A 102 6.54 -4.87 21.83
N GLY A 103 6.53 -5.81 20.88
CA GLY A 103 5.35 -6.14 20.08
C GLY A 103 5.15 -5.26 18.85
N ASP A 104 6.12 -4.39 18.55
CA ASP A 104 6.13 -3.61 17.31
C ASP A 104 6.31 -4.55 16.10
N ILE A 105 5.54 -4.29 15.05
CA ILE A 105 5.55 -5.01 13.78
C ILE A 105 5.64 -4.03 12.61
N LEU A 106 6.11 -4.56 11.49
CA LEU A 106 6.20 -3.85 10.22
C LEU A 106 5.25 -4.53 9.23
N LEU A 107 4.32 -3.77 8.68
CA LEU A 107 3.27 -4.25 7.78
C LEU A 107 3.59 -3.87 6.34
N HIS A 108 3.39 -4.81 5.41
CA HIS A 108 3.56 -4.59 3.97
C HIS A 108 2.37 -5.16 3.21
N LEU A 109 1.81 -4.37 2.29
CA LEU A 109 0.76 -4.82 1.39
C LEU A 109 1.41 -5.37 0.13
N VAL A 110 1.21 -6.67 -0.12
CA VAL A 110 1.82 -7.38 -1.25
C VAL A 110 0.76 -8.11 -2.05
N SER A 111 1.11 -8.59 -3.25
CA SER A 111 0.22 -9.51 -3.97
C SER A 111 0.10 -10.85 -3.23
N LYS A 112 -1.10 -11.41 -3.18
CA LYS A 112 -1.36 -12.78 -2.71
C LYS A 112 -0.50 -13.82 -3.43
N LYS A 113 -0.13 -13.58 -4.69
CA LYS A 113 0.75 -14.46 -5.48
C LYS A 113 2.17 -14.51 -4.94
N SER A 114 2.59 -13.51 -4.17
CA SER A 114 3.90 -13.40 -3.56
C SER A 114 3.90 -13.86 -2.09
N LEU A 115 2.78 -14.40 -1.58
CA LEU A 115 2.67 -14.79 -0.19
C LEU A 115 3.69 -15.87 0.18
N ASP A 116 3.85 -16.91 -0.64
CA ASP A 116 4.81 -17.98 -0.36
C ASP A 116 6.25 -17.44 -0.25
N ALA A 117 6.64 -16.51 -1.14
CA ALA A 117 7.95 -15.84 -1.06
C ALA A 117 8.07 -14.96 0.20
N ALA A 118 7.01 -14.26 0.60
CA ALA A 118 7.02 -13.49 1.84
C ALA A 118 7.15 -14.39 3.09
N LEU A 119 6.48 -15.55 3.10
CA LEU A 119 6.58 -16.56 4.16
C LEU A 119 8.01 -17.11 4.27
N GLU A 120 8.66 -17.42 3.15
CA GLU A 120 10.06 -17.86 3.10
C GLU A 120 11.03 -16.81 3.67
N LEU A 121 10.69 -15.53 3.55
CA LEU A 121 11.44 -14.42 4.13
C LEU A 121 11.11 -14.17 5.61
N GLY A 122 10.18 -14.91 6.21
CA GLY A 122 9.80 -14.80 7.62
C GLY A 122 8.73 -13.75 7.92
N PHE A 123 7.96 -13.34 6.90
CA PHE A 123 6.74 -12.58 7.11
C PHE A 123 5.55 -13.53 7.31
N ASP A 124 4.58 -13.13 8.10
CA ASP A 124 3.34 -13.87 8.33
C ASP A 124 2.12 -13.07 7.82
N PRO A 125 0.98 -13.70 7.46
CA PRO A 125 -0.24 -13.00 7.11
C PRO A 125 -0.80 -12.18 8.29
N ALA A 126 -1.10 -10.90 8.07
CA ALA A 126 -1.57 -10.01 9.13
C ALA A 126 -3.04 -10.24 9.54
N ASP A 127 -3.82 -10.96 8.73
CA ASP A 127 -5.20 -11.35 9.05
C ASP A 127 -5.29 -12.42 10.16
N GLN A 128 -4.16 -13.02 10.54
CA GLN A 128 -4.06 -14.00 11.61
C GLN A 128 -3.82 -13.37 12.99
N ILE A 129 -3.64 -12.06 13.06
CA ILE A 129 -3.28 -11.34 14.30
C ILE A 129 -4.19 -10.12 14.54
N GLN A 130 -4.21 -9.62 15.76
CA GLN A 130 -4.80 -8.30 16.07
C GLN A 130 -3.67 -7.27 16.22
N TYR A 131 -3.85 -6.11 15.60
CA TYR A 131 -2.85 -5.04 15.62
C TYR A 131 -3.50 -3.66 15.50
N GLU A 132 -2.75 -2.64 15.90
CA GLU A 132 -3.11 -1.23 15.73
C GLU A 132 -2.02 -0.52 14.94
N ARG A 133 -2.39 0.16 13.85
CA ARG A 133 -1.46 0.96 13.04
C ARG A 133 -1.06 2.22 13.79
N GLY A 134 0.21 2.59 13.68
CA GLY A 134 0.75 3.79 14.32
C GLY A 134 1.86 4.43 13.48
N SER A 135 2.40 5.53 14.00
CA SER A 135 3.54 6.20 13.38
C SER A 135 4.79 5.33 13.47
N CYS A 136 5.57 5.31 12.38
CA CYS A 136 6.91 4.75 12.46
C CYS A 136 7.82 5.69 13.25
N PRO A 137 8.62 5.15 14.18
CA PRO A 137 9.61 5.98 14.86
C PRO A 137 10.70 6.40 13.88
N ASP A 138 11.12 7.65 14.02
CA ASP A 138 12.17 8.25 13.19
C ASP A 138 13.51 7.55 13.47
N ASN A 139 13.95 6.67 12.56
CA ASN A 139 15.25 6.01 12.68
C ASN A 139 16.40 6.89 12.17
N ARG A 140 16.25 8.21 12.31
CA ARG A 140 17.29 9.20 12.00
C ARG A 140 18.20 9.29 13.22
N ALA A 141 19.02 8.26 13.41
CA ALA A 141 20.15 8.25 14.34
C ALA A 141 21.37 8.91 13.68
#